data_AF-A0AAN8XMS7-F1
#
_entry.id   AF-A0AAN8XMS7-F1
#
_cell.length_a   1.000
_cell.length_b   1.000
_cell.length_c   1.000
_cell.angle_alpha   90.00
_cell.angle_beta   90.00
_cell.angle_gamma   90.00
#
_symmetry.space_group_name_H-M   'P 1'
#
loop_
_entity.id
_entity.type
_entity.pdbx_description
1 polymer ?
#
loop_
_entity_poly.entity_id
_entity_poly.type
_entity_poly.pdbx_seq_one_letter_code
_entity_poly.pdbx_strand_id
1 'polypeptide(L)'
;MPSLNPSGKKDEQLIKKIVPLLWEYTLFENDDIVQQAFKALSKFEIENLDLKLFPEFYRKNIGQYMKKEHQKSLMSLSDELHIFSVPYVPAGCWLEFLEEIKENYINEGGNLICTIIERELNSLPRGLFFLPPEKSEPLTYSYLPQTSVCRTFVEHLQKQSKSNDKNIPSHVTEIIRVLSEDYTKLLPPLNWEFLSRFIGRGSDCNRHTLGLLVKQAQQSKSAKQMIESYLSAVDWSCKKLDEITFLYEKIINLCEALCCNVLHEFLRNTLMLSLKHSLESSSHHFCTLLDYLSAVLKNKNINSTHKTVIADNLESIMHSIPPDHMIMESFSSCATEFSMKSINRIILENSLNEFDCDRLRRAVIIRHAIAMRPDIKNPLQWFNRFMETPAIFSRVNHLILSKIVSVIRSRSVCLSVWLEELMWRIQSLIADTESNESVLALIDVFVSVVIVASGYDCIFVNVSQASDKADKIKVFPQSLVMLLRLPDWTNSTSKISLWLQNLIKWKLLPNIHAKAFIESILTMGLLDIDKRMQFINIIYKRS
;
A
#
# COMPACT_ATOMS: atom_id res chain seq x y z
N MET A 1 1.87 -4.66 -33.16
CA MET A 1 2.02 -5.77 -34.11
C MET A 1 0.89 -6.76 -33.87
N PRO A 2 0.05 -7.07 -34.87
CA PRO A 2 -1.15 -7.88 -34.68
C PRO A 2 -0.78 -9.33 -34.39
N SER A 3 -1.52 -9.96 -33.49
CA SER A 3 -1.45 -11.39 -33.17
C SER A 3 -1.88 -12.21 -34.38
N LEU A 4 -0.94 -12.88 -35.04
CA LEU A 4 -1.23 -13.86 -36.10
C LEU A 4 -1.76 -15.14 -35.44
N ASN A 5 -3.08 -15.29 -35.40
CA ASN A 5 -3.75 -16.57 -35.14
C ASN A 5 -3.66 -17.44 -36.40
N PRO A 6 -3.38 -18.75 -36.28
CA PRO A 6 -2.96 -19.60 -37.39
C PRO A 6 -4.15 -19.96 -38.29
N SER A 7 -4.19 -19.42 -39.51
CA SER A 7 -5.12 -19.89 -40.53
C SER A 7 -4.53 -19.75 -41.94
N GLY A 8 -3.43 -20.48 -42.19
CA GLY A 8 -2.91 -20.64 -43.55
C GLY A 8 -1.56 -21.34 -43.65
N LYS A 9 -1.42 -22.27 -44.63
CA LYS A 9 -0.14 -22.91 -45.02
C LYS A 9 0.98 -21.91 -45.37
N LYS A 10 0.64 -20.65 -45.67
CA LYS A 10 1.58 -19.55 -45.92
C LYS A 10 2.22 -19.02 -44.64
N ASP A 11 1.51 -19.06 -43.51
CA ASP A 11 2.00 -18.58 -42.22
C ASP A 11 3.04 -19.54 -41.63
N GLU A 12 2.85 -20.85 -41.78
CA GLU A 12 3.86 -21.86 -41.38
C GLU A 12 5.18 -21.71 -42.17
N GLN A 13 5.11 -21.37 -43.46
CA GLN A 13 6.31 -21.13 -44.27
C GLN A 13 7.02 -19.82 -43.88
N LEU A 14 6.25 -18.79 -43.49
CA LEU A 14 6.80 -17.54 -42.96
C LEU A 14 7.46 -17.76 -41.60
N ILE A 15 6.82 -18.52 -40.69
CA ILE A 15 7.37 -18.89 -39.37
C ILE A 15 8.69 -19.66 -39.55
N LYS A 16 8.73 -20.63 -40.48
CA LYS A 16 9.95 -21.39 -40.82
C LYS A 16 11.11 -20.54 -41.34
N LYS A 17 10.85 -19.32 -41.86
CA LYS A 17 11.89 -18.38 -42.30
C LYS A 17 12.25 -17.36 -41.22
N ILE A 18 11.26 -16.86 -40.48
CA ILE A 18 11.43 -15.78 -39.51
C ILE A 18 12.08 -16.27 -38.21
N VAL A 19 11.70 -17.45 -37.71
CA VAL A 19 12.22 -17.96 -36.43
C VAL A 19 13.74 -18.20 -36.46
N PRO A 20 14.33 -18.83 -37.50
CA PRO A 20 15.79 -18.94 -37.60
C PRO A 20 16.49 -17.59 -37.67
N LEU A 21 15.96 -16.64 -38.45
CA LEU A 21 16.50 -15.27 -38.53
C LEU A 21 16.46 -14.55 -37.18
N LEU A 22 15.37 -14.72 -36.42
CA LEU A 22 15.27 -14.16 -35.07
C LEU A 22 16.31 -14.76 -34.13
N TRP A 23 16.55 -16.07 -34.22
CA TRP A 23 17.63 -16.70 -33.45
C TRP A 23 19.01 -16.20 -33.87
N GLU A 24 19.28 -16.00 -35.16
CA GLU A 24 20.52 -15.38 -35.61
C GLU A 24 20.68 -13.98 -35.00
N TYR A 25 19.61 -13.17 -34.95
CA TYR A 25 19.64 -11.85 -34.32
C TYR A 25 19.91 -11.87 -32.82
N THR A 26 19.67 -13.00 -32.11
CA THR A 26 20.06 -13.13 -30.69
C THR A 26 21.58 -13.24 -30.48
N LEU A 27 22.34 -13.55 -31.55
CA LEU A 27 23.80 -13.70 -31.49
C LEU A 27 24.55 -12.39 -31.82
N PHE A 28 23.85 -11.36 -32.28
CA PHE A 28 24.45 -10.07 -32.64
C PHE A 28 25.03 -9.34 -31.41
N GLU A 29 25.92 -8.38 -31.66
CA GLU A 29 26.55 -7.58 -30.60
C GLU A 29 25.70 -6.38 -30.17
N ASN A 30 24.65 -6.03 -30.92
CA ASN A 30 23.80 -4.88 -30.60
C ASN A 30 22.69 -5.27 -29.61
N ASP A 31 22.79 -4.72 -28.39
CA ASP A 31 21.87 -4.98 -27.28
C ASP A 31 20.38 -4.78 -27.65
N ASP A 32 20.05 -3.69 -28.36
CA ASP A 32 18.66 -3.38 -28.73
C ASP A 32 18.08 -4.45 -29.67
N ILE A 33 18.90 -4.95 -30.61
CA ILE A 33 18.48 -5.96 -31.59
C ILE A 33 18.24 -7.29 -30.87
N VAL A 34 19.12 -7.67 -29.95
CA VAL A 34 19.01 -8.92 -29.18
C VAL A 34 17.76 -8.89 -28.28
N GLN A 35 17.52 -7.79 -27.58
CA GLN A 35 16.32 -7.62 -26.74
C GLN A 35 15.03 -7.70 -27.56
N GLN A 36 14.97 -7.03 -28.71
CA GLN A 36 13.78 -7.11 -29.58
C GLN A 36 13.63 -8.49 -30.22
N ALA A 37 14.73 -9.19 -30.52
CA ALA A 37 14.70 -10.56 -31.03
C ALA A 37 14.08 -11.52 -30.01
N PHE A 38 14.52 -11.50 -28.75
CA PHE A 38 13.92 -12.31 -27.68
C PHE A 38 12.45 -11.97 -27.43
N LYS A 39 12.10 -10.68 -27.45
CA LYS A 39 10.72 -10.21 -27.30
C LYS A 39 9.83 -10.59 -28.49
N ALA A 40 10.40 -10.74 -29.68
CA ALA A 40 9.69 -11.24 -30.86
C ALA A 40 9.50 -12.75 -30.76
N LEU A 41 10.56 -13.49 -30.36
CA LEU A 41 10.53 -14.94 -30.16
C LEU A 41 9.46 -15.35 -29.15
N SER A 42 9.31 -14.62 -28.03
CA SER A 42 8.30 -14.95 -27.01
C SER A 42 6.85 -14.91 -27.50
N LYS A 43 6.57 -14.24 -28.62
CA LYS A 43 5.23 -14.19 -29.22
C LYS A 43 4.91 -15.41 -30.08
N PHE A 44 5.90 -16.21 -30.46
CA PHE A 44 5.69 -17.44 -31.22
C PHE A 44 5.58 -18.64 -30.27
N GLU A 45 4.81 -19.65 -30.66
CA GLU A 45 4.71 -20.94 -29.96
C GLU A 45 5.93 -21.82 -30.25
N ILE A 46 7.12 -21.36 -29.83
CA ILE A 46 8.40 -22.00 -30.18
C ILE A 46 8.51 -23.41 -29.60
N GLU A 47 7.78 -23.72 -28.54
CA GLU A 47 7.68 -25.05 -27.93
C GLU A 47 7.14 -26.11 -28.92
N ASN A 48 6.22 -25.70 -29.80
CA ASN A 48 5.54 -26.55 -30.77
C ASN A 48 6.25 -26.56 -32.14
N LEU A 49 7.39 -25.87 -32.25
CA LEU A 49 8.16 -25.82 -33.48
C LEU A 49 9.12 -27.00 -33.60
N ASP A 50 9.35 -27.41 -34.85
CA ASP A 50 10.32 -28.45 -35.19
C ASP A 50 11.67 -28.12 -34.55
N LEU A 51 12.32 -29.12 -33.93
CA LEU A 51 13.65 -28.99 -33.31
C LEU A 51 14.68 -28.37 -34.28
N LYS A 52 14.46 -28.52 -35.60
CA LYS A 52 15.24 -27.91 -36.68
C LYS A 52 15.37 -26.39 -36.60
N LEU A 53 14.38 -25.71 -36.02
CA LEU A 53 14.33 -24.25 -35.97
C LEU A 53 15.02 -23.69 -34.71
N PHE A 54 15.40 -24.55 -33.77
CA PHE A 54 16.09 -24.18 -32.54
C PHE A 54 17.62 -24.14 -32.76
N PRO A 55 18.42 -23.19 -32.27
CA PRO A 55 19.84 -23.12 -32.64
C PRO A 55 20.64 -24.36 -32.25
N GLU A 56 21.52 -24.82 -33.16
CA GLU A 56 22.38 -26.00 -32.95
C GLU A 56 23.34 -25.85 -31.76
N PHE A 57 23.69 -24.62 -31.41
CA PHE A 57 24.53 -24.31 -30.26
C PHE A 57 23.90 -24.77 -28.92
N TYR A 58 22.58 -24.82 -28.84
CA TYR A 58 21.81 -25.19 -27.64
C TYR A 58 21.28 -26.63 -27.70
N ARG A 59 21.88 -27.49 -28.54
CA ARG A 59 21.45 -28.88 -28.83
C ARG A 59 22.47 -29.95 -28.39
N LYS A 60 23.41 -29.62 -27.50
CA LYS A 60 24.63 -30.42 -27.26
C LYS A 60 24.36 -31.82 -26.70
N ASN A 61 23.29 -32.03 -25.90
CA ASN A 61 22.99 -33.35 -25.30
C ASN A 61 21.58 -33.92 -25.61
N ILE A 62 21.01 -33.67 -26.80
CA ILE A 62 19.65 -34.13 -27.19
C ILE A 62 19.39 -35.61 -26.89
N GLY A 63 20.39 -36.48 -27.10
CA GLY A 63 20.24 -37.93 -26.90
C GLY A 63 19.82 -38.33 -25.47
N GLN A 64 20.16 -37.53 -24.46
CA GLN A 64 19.80 -37.82 -23.06
C GLN A 64 18.34 -37.44 -22.72
N TYR A 65 17.76 -36.48 -23.44
CA TYR A 65 16.45 -35.89 -23.12
C TYR A 65 15.28 -36.48 -23.92
N MET A 66 15.58 -37.45 -24.80
CA MET A 66 14.61 -38.08 -25.71
C MET A 66 13.97 -39.33 -25.10
N LYS A 67 12.71 -39.63 -25.47
CA LYS A 67 12.03 -40.89 -25.09
C LYS A 67 12.85 -42.10 -25.53
N LYS A 68 12.83 -43.19 -24.74
CA LYS A 68 13.60 -44.43 -25.00
C LYS A 68 13.42 -45.02 -26.40
N GLU A 69 12.28 -44.80 -27.03
CA GLU A 69 11.97 -45.21 -28.42
C GLU A 69 12.82 -44.43 -29.45
N HIS A 70 13.02 -43.13 -29.25
CA HIS A 70 13.87 -42.30 -30.10
C HIS A 70 15.36 -42.39 -29.73
N GLN A 71 15.70 -42.73 -28.48
CA GLN A 71 17.09 -43.04 -28.08
C GLN A 71 17.66 -44.24 -28.81
N LYS A 72 16.86 -45.31 -28.99
CA LYS A 72 17.28 -46.49 -29.77
C LYS A 72 17.45 -46.18 -31.26
N SER A 73 16.67 -45.26 -31.81
CA SER A 73 16.78 -44.79 -33.20
C SER A 73 18.01 -43.91 -33.43
N LEU A 74 18.41 -43.10 -32.44
CA LEU A 74 19.64 -42.28 -32.48
C LEU A 74 20.91 -43.13 -32.37
N MET A 75 20.88 -44.24 -31.65
CA MET A 75 22.04 -45.13 -31.51
C MET A 75 22.33 -46.02 -32.74
N SER A 76 21.42 -46.11 -33.71
CA SER A 76 21.49 -47.12 -34.78
C SER A 76 21.78 -46.58 -36.19
N LEU A 77 21.66 -45.28 -36.45
CA LEU A 77 21.97 -44.66 -37.75
C LEU A 77 22.44 -43.20 -37.54
N SER A 78 23.38 -42.77 -38.39
CA SER A 78 24.02 -41.43 -38.46
C SER A 78 23.21 -40.28 -37.84
N ASP A 79 23.86 -39.59 -36.90
CA ASP A 79 23.34 -38.62 -35.93
C ASP A 79 22.37 -37.53 -36.44
N GLU A 80 22.34 -37.23 -37.73
CA GLU A 80 21.57 -36.10 -38.28
C GLU A 80 20.13 -36.47 -38.66
N LEU A 81 19.88 -37.63 -39.28
CA LEU A 81 18.61 -37.91 -39.99
C LEU A 81 17.39 -38.13 -39.08
N HIS A 82 17.60 -38.51 -37.81
CA HIS A 82 16.51 -38.75 -36.85
C HIS A 82 16.22 -37.57 -35.91
N ILE A 83 17.18 -36.65 -35.70
CA ILE A 83 16.93 -35.37 -35.01
C ILE A 83 15.89 -34.55 -35.80
N PHE A 84 15.93 -34.70 -37.13
CA PHE A 84 15.05 -34.03 -38.07
C PHE A 84 13.58 -34.50 -38.09
N SER A 85 13.20 -35.53 -37.33
CA SER A 85 11.80 -36.01 -37.27
C SER A 85 11.06 -35.64 -35.99
N VAL A 86 11.66 -34.83 -35.11
CA VAL A 86 11.04 -34.44 -33.82
C VAL A 86 10.29 -33.12 -33.98
N PRO A 87 8.94 -33.12 -33.86
CA PRO A 87 8.11 -31.94 -34.08
C PRO A 87 8.01 -31.02 -32.85
N TYR A 88 8.94 -31.13 -31.89
CA TYR A 88 8.95 -30.34 -30.65
C TYR A 88 10.37 -30.15 -30.12
N VAL A 89 10.59 -29.09 -29.34
CA VAL A 89 11.86 -28.82 -28.66
C VAL A 89 11.87 -29.54 -27.29
N PRO A 90 12.80 -30.47 -27.02
CA PRO A 90 12.90 -31.14 -25.72
C PRO A 90 13.18 -30.16 -24.57
N ALA A 91 12.63 -30.44 -23.40
CA ALA A 91 12.79 -29.60 -22.21
C ALA A 91 14.25 -29.37 -21.78
N GLY A 92 15.14 -30.35 -22.03
CA GLY A 92 16.58 -30.24 -21.77
C GLY A 92 17.30 -29.18 -22.62
N CYS A 93 16.83 -28.90 -23.83
CA CYS A 93 17.42 -27.88 -24.70
C CYS A 93 17.20 -26.46 -24.14
N TRP A 94 16.10 -26.23 -23.43
CA TRP A 94 15.85 -24.95 -22.73
C TRP A 94 16.76 -24.74 -21.52
N LEU A 95 17.22 -25.84 -20.90
CA LEU A 95 18.22 -25.78 -19.84
C LEU A 95 19.60 -25.43 -20.41
N GLU A 96 20.02 -26.10 -21.48
CA GLU A 96 21.28 -25.81 -22.19
C GLU A 96 21.28 -24.36 -22.73
N PHE A 97 20.13 -23.88 -23.19
CA PHE A 97 19.97 -22.49 -23.62
C PHE A 97 20.31 -21.49 -22.49
N LEU A 98 19.80 -21.71 -21.28
CA LEU A 98 20.13 -20.84 -20.15
C LEU A 98 21.58 -20.99 -19.67
N GLU A 99 22.18 -22.16 -19.85
CA GLU A 99 23.60 -22.40 -19.49
C GLU A 99 24.58 -21.69 -20.42
N GLU A 100 24.20 -21.53 -21.69
CA GLU A 100 25.10 -21.09 -22.76
C GLU A 100 24.78 -19.68 -23.29
N ILE A 101 23.71 -19.05 -22.82
CA ILE A 101 23.40 -17.65 -23.16
C ILE A 101 24.44 -16.70 -22.57
N LYS A 102 24.77 -15.62 -23.29
CA LYS A 102 25.65 -14.56 -22.77
C LYS A 102 25.00 -13.96 -21.51
N GLU A 103 25.77 -13.75 -20.45
CA GLU A 103 25.26 -13.26 -19.15
C GLU A 103 24.46 -11.95 -19.27
N ASN A 104 24.84 -11.06 -20.19
CA ASN A 104 24.13 -9.79 -20.43
C ASN A 104 22.68 -9.97 -20.89
N TYR A 105 22.33 -11.12 -21.48
CA TYR A 105 21.01 -11.39 -22.06
C TYR A 105 20.24 -12.50 -21.32
N ILE A 106 20.74 -12.92 -20.16
CA ILE A 106 20.15 -14.04 -19.42
C ILE A 106 18.71 -13.74 -18.98
N ASN A 107 18.42 -12.47 -18.64
CA ASN A 107 17.10 -11.99 -18.23
C ASN A 107 16.10 -12.06 -19.40
N GLU A 108 16.54 -11.68 -20.60
CA GLU A 108 15.75 -11.71 -21.83
C GLU A 108 15.45 -13.15 -22.25
N GLY A 109 16.44 -14.04 -22.11
CA GLY A 109 16.27 -15.48 -22.28
C GLY A 109 15.29 -16.07 -21.26
N GLY A 110 15.37 -15.67 -19.99
CA GLY A 110 14.40 -16.08 -18.98
C GLY A 110 12.99 -15.57 -19.25
N ASN A 111 12.84 -14.34 -19.77
CA ASN A 111 11.52 -13.80 -20.14
C ASN A 111 10.86 -14.61 -21.28
N LEU A 112 11.65 -15.09 -22.24
CA LEU A 112 11.17 -16.06 -23.24
C LEU A 112 10.66 -17.33 -22.55
N ILE A 113 11.40 -17.85 -21.57
CA ILE A 113 11.00 -19.08 -20.87
C ILE A 113 9.79 -18.87 -19.96
N CYS A 114 9.60 -17.68 -19.38
CA CYS A 114 8.37 -17.36 -18.65
C CYS A 114 7.14 -17.55 -19.56
N THR A 115 7.19 -17.09 -20.81
CA THR A 115 6.06 -17.29 -21.75
C THR A 115 5.82 -18.75 -22.09
N ILE A 116 6.89 -19.54 -22.16
CA ILE A 116 6.82 -21.00 -22.40
C ILE A 116 6.18 -21.70 -21.20
N ILE A 117 6.64 -21.41 -19.98
CA ILE A 117 6.09 -21.98 -18.76
C ILE A 117 4.63 -21.57 -18.58
N GLU A 118 4.27 -20.32 -18.87
CA GLU A 118 2.88 -19.86 -18.78
C GLU A 118 1.96 -20.66 -19.71
N ARG A 119 2.37 -20.92 -20.95
CA ARG A 119 1.63 -21.77 -21.90
C ARG A 119 1.55 -23.21 -21.41
N GLU A 120 2.66 -23.76 -20.92
CA GLU A 120 2.72 -25.09 -20.35
C GLU A 120 1.71 -25.24 -19.20
N LEU A 121 1.74 -24.34 -18.21
CA LEU A 121 0.83 -24.33 -17.07
C LEU A 121 -0.64 -24.18 -17.51
N ASN A 122 -0.90 -23.35 -18.52
CA ASN A 122 -2.24 -23.18 -19.08
C ASN A 122 -2.76 -24.47 -19.74
N SER A 123 -1.90 -25.23 -20.41
CA SER A 123 -2.23 -26.51 -21.05
C SER A 123 -2.43 -27.66 -20.04
N LEU A 124 -1.83 -27.59 -18.84
CA LEU A 124 -1.93 -28.66 -17.86
C LEU A 124 -3.36 -28.84 -17.30
N PRO A 125 -3.82 -30.09 -17.12
CA PRO A 125 -5.11 -30.40 -16.51
C PRO A 125 -5.26 -29.83 -15.09
N ARG A 126 -6.43 -29.26 -14.78
CA ARG A 126 -6.71 -28.67 -13.45
C ARG A 126 -6.51 -29.65 -12.28
N GLY A 127 -6.73 -30.95 -12.51
CA GLY A 127 -6.56 -31.98 -11.49
C GLY A 127 -5.13 -32.16 -10.98
N LEU A 128 -4.11 -31.75 -11.74
CA LEU A 128 -2.71 -31.85 -11.31
C LEU A 128 -2.31 -30.81 -10.25
N PHE A 129 -3.09 -29.73 -10.13
CA PHE A 129 -2.84 -28.66 -9.16
C PHE A 129 -3.51 -28.92 -7.81
N PHE A 130 -4.39 -29.93 -7.74
CA PHE A 130 -5.09 -30.28 -6.52
C PHE A 130 -4.38 -31.43 -5.80
N LEU A 131 -3.76 -31.13 -4.66
CA LEU A 131 -3.24 -32.15 -3.76
C LEU A 131 -4.27 -32.43 -2.65
N PRO A 132 -4.79 -33.66 -2.53
CA PRO A 132 -5.65 -34.04 -1.41
C PRO A 132 -4.91 -33.86 -0.07
N PRO A 133 -5.58 -33.41 1.01
CA PRO A 133 -4.93 -33.08 2.27
C PRO A 133 -4.21 -34.25 2.96
N GLU A 134 -4.60 -35.48 2.64
CA GLU A 134 -4.05 -36.74 3.15
C GLU A 134 -2.80 -37.22 2.41
N LYS A 135 -2.52 -36.70 1.21
CA LYS A 135 -1.34 -37.10 0.43
C LYS A 135 -0.15 -36.20 0.75
N SER A 136 1.02 -36.80 0.88
CA SER A 136 2.28 -36.07 0.95
C SER A 136 2.60 -35.39 -0.38
N GLU A 137 3.31 -34.27 -0.30
CA GLU A 137 3.77 -33.56 -1.49
C GLU A 137 4.77 -34.43 -2.27
N PRO A 138 4.67 -34.45 -3.60
CA PRO A 138 5.59 -35.22 -4.42
C PRO A 138 7.00 -34.61 -4.32
N LEU A 139 8.01 -35.48 -4.22
CA LEU A 139 9.41 -35.06 -4.14
C LEU A 139 9.97 -34.63 -5.50
N THR A 140 9.32 -35.01 -6.60
CA THR A 140 9.77 -34.72 -7.97
C THR A 140 8.57 -34.49 -8.88
N TYR A 141 8.76 -33.74 -9.97
CA TYR A 141 7.79 -33.59 -11.06
C TYR A 141 7.75 -34.79 -12.02
N SER A 142 8.00 -36.00 -11.51
CA SER A 142 7.96 -37.24 -12.31
C SER A 142 6.60 -37.52 -12.95
N TYR A 143 5.52 -36.96 -12.38
CA TYR A 143 4.15 -37.03 -12.87
C TYR A 143 3.85 -36.05 -14.03
N LEU A 144 4.71 -35.06 -14.27
CA LEU A 144 4.61 -34.18 -15.43
C LEU A 144 5.21 -34.86 -16.68
N PRO A 145 4.75 -34.51 -17.88
CA PRO A 145 5.33 -35.00 -19.13
C PRO A 145 6.85 -34.79 -19.17
N GLN A 146 7.59 -35.68 -19.82
CA GLN A 146 9.05 -35.52 -20.02
C GLN A 146 9.40 -34.29 -20.90
N THR A 147 8.41 -33.76 -21.62
CA THR A 147 8.51 -32.53 -22.42
C THR A 147 8.33 -31.25 -21.59
N SER A 148 8.00 -31.37 -20.30
CA SER A 148 7.77 -30.24 -19.39
C SER A 148 9.08 -29.51 -19.07
N VAL A 149 9.12 -28.21 -19.34
CA VAL A 149 10.25 -27.34 -18.99
C VAL A 149 10.31 -27.16 -17.48
N CYS A 150 9.15 -26.98 -16.83
CA CYS A 150 9.02 -26.93 -15.38
C CYS A 150 9.66 -28.15 -14.69
N ARG A 151 9.40 -29.35 -15.22
CA ARG A 151 10.00 -30.59 -14.72
C ARG A 151 11.52 -30.58 -14.78
N THR A 152 12.07 -30.28 -15.95
CA THR A 152 13.53 -30.29 -16.16
C THR A 152 14.21 -29.24 -15.28
N PHE A 153 13.63 -28.06 -15.14
CA PHE A 153 14.18 -26.99 -14.32
C PHE A 153 14.20 -27.34 -12.84
N VAL A 154 13.10 -27.88 -12.32
CA VAL A 154 13.05 -28.35 -10.93
C VAL A 154 14.00 -29.51 -10.68
N GLU A 155 14.07 -30.50 -11.57
CA GLU A 155 15.03 -31.61 -11.44
C GLU A 155 16.48 -31.12 -11.46
N HIS A 156 16.79 -30.08 -12.24
CA HIS A 156 18.11 -29.43 -12.23
C HIS A 156 18.38 -28.71 -10.92
N LEU A 157 17.44 -27.89 -10.42
CA LEU A 157 17.57 -27.23 -9.12
C LEU A 157 17.79 -28.23 -7.99
N GLN A 158 17.11 -29.38 -8.01
CA GLN A 158 17.29 -30.44 -7.02
C GLN A 158 18.64 -31.14 -7.10
N LYS A 159 19.23 -31.24 -8.30
CA LYS A 159 20.61 -31.73 -8.47
C LYS A 159 21.60 -30.68 -7.93
N GLN A 160 21.40 -29.41 -8.28
CA GLN A 160 22.23 -28.31 -7.81
C GLN A 160 22.17 -28.11 -6.29
N SER A 161 21.01 -28.30 -5.67
CA SER A 161 20.88 -28.22 -4.20
C SER A 161 21.67 -29.31 -3.46
N LYS A 162 22.03 -30.42 -4.15
CA LYS A 162 22.88 -31.49 -3.62
C LYS A 162 24.36 -31.26 -3.89
N SER A 163 24.71 -30.35 -4.82
CA SER A 163 26.10 -29.95 -5.01
C SER A 163 26.58 -29.13 -3.81
N ASN A 164 27.85 -29.28 -3.46
CA ASN A 164 28.50 -28.53 -2.37
C ASN A 164 29.13 -27.21 -2.86
N ASP A 165 28.90 -26.82 -4.11
CA ASP A 165 29.49 -25.63 -4.69
C ASP A 165 29.03 -24.36 -3.97
N LYS A 166 30.00 -23.47 -3.68
CA LYS A 166 29.73 -22.24 -2.93
C LYS A 166 29.12 -21.14 -3.78
N ASN A 167 29.43 -21.13 -5.08
CA ASN A 167 28.94 -20.16 -6.03
C ASN A 167 27.77 -20.76 -6.81
N ILE A 168 26.64 -20.06 -6.79
CA ILE A 168 25.47 -20.43 -7.59
C ILE A 168 25.70 -19.86 -8.99
N PRO A 169 25.66 -20.69 -10.04
CA PRO A 169 25.71 -20.21 -11.42
C PRO A 169 24.58 -19.23 -11.74
N SER A 170 24.83 -18.28 -12.65
CA SER A 170 23.85 -17.26 -13.06
C SER A 170 22.55 -17.88 -13.59
N HIS A 171 22.64 -18.95 -14.39
CA HIS A 171 21.48 -19.67 -14.91
C HIS A 171 20.61 -20.31 -13.83
N VAL A 172 21.18 -20.72 -12.69
CA VAL A 172 20.41 -21.29 -11.57
C VAL A 172 19.57 -20.20 -10.91
N THR A 173 20.14 -19.01 -10.74
CA THR A 173 19.39 -17.85 -10.21
C THR A 173 18.29 -17.45 -11.16
N GLU A 174 18.55 -17.50 -12.47
CA GLU A 174 17.56 -17.21 -13.50
C GLU A 174 16.43 -18.24 -13.55
N ILE A 175 16.72 -19.52 -13.40
CA ILE A 175 15.69 -20.56 -13.29
C ILE A 175 14.76 -20.29 -12.10
N ILE A 176 15.31 -19.89 -10.95
CA ILE A 176 14.50 -19.53 -9.77
C ILE A 176 13.66 -18.28 -10.06
N ARG A 177 14.24 -17.25 -10.71
CA ARG A 177 13.51 -16.04 -11.15
C ARG A 177 12.32 -16.42 -12.02
N VAL A 178 12.57 -17.19 -13.07
CA VAL A 178 11.55 -17.66 -14.01
C VAL A 178 10.45 -18.44 -13.28
N LEU A 179 10.78 -19.34 -12.36
CA LEU A 179 9.77 -20.07 -11.58
C LEU A 179 9.01 -19.17 -10.59
N SER A 180 9.61 -18.07 -10.14
CA SER A 180 9.02 -17.11 -9.19
C SER A 180 8.06 -16.09 -9.83
N GLU A 181 8.01 -16.01 -11.16
CA GLU A 181 7.18 -15.05 -11.92
C GLU A 181 5.68 -15.20 -11.63
N ASP A 182 4.89 -14.13 -11.74
CA ASP A 182 3.45 -14.09 -11.43
C ASP A 182 2.56 -14.70 -12.54
N TYR A 183 2.70 -16.01 -12.79
CA TYR A 183 1.82 -16.77 -13.69
C TYR A 183 0.35 -16.81 -13.25
N THR A 184 -0.56 -16.96 -14.23
CA THR A 184 -2.02 -17.10 -14.03
C THR A 184 -2.41 -18.29 -13.17
N LYS A 185 -1.65 -19.38 -13.22
CA LYS A 185 -1.79 -20.56 -12.37
C LYS A 185 -0.55 -20.72 -11.49
N LEU A 186 -0.75 -21.20 -10.27
CA LEU A 186 0.34 -21.62 -9.40
C LEU A 186 1.07 -22.84 -10.00
N LEU A 187 2.29 -23.09 -9.54
CA LEU A 187 3.06 -24.26 -10.00
C LEU A 187 2.44 -25.54 -9.42
N PRO A 188 2.60 -26.69 -10.09
CA PRO A 188 2.14 -27.96 -9.55
C PRO A 188 2.77 -28.25 -8.17
N PRO A 189 2.04 -28.93 -7.26
CA PRO A 189 2.51 -29.17 -5.90
C PRO A 189 3.82 -29.97 -5.91
N LEU A 190 4.75 -29.56 -5.05
CA LEU A 190 6.09 -30.13 -4.91
C LEU A 190 6.56 -29.94 -3.46
N ASN A 191 7.41 -30.83 -2.97
CA ASN A 191 8.19 -30.54 -1.76
C ASN A 191 9.31 -29.54 -2.08
N TRP A 192 9.21 -28.33 -1.52
CA TRP A 192 10.14 -27.22 -1.75
C TRP A 192 11.34 -27.17 -0.77
N GLU A 193 11.52 -28.17 0.09
CA GLU A 193 12.60 -28.21 1.10
C GLU A 193 14.02 -28.02 0.53
N PHE A 194 14.24 -28.44 -0.72
CA PHE A 194 15.52 -28.29 -1.41
C PHE A 194 15.92 -26.82 -1.61
N LEU A 195 14.96 -25.88 -1.60
CA LEU A 195 15.22 -24.45 -1.75
C LEU A 195 15.97 -23.84 -0.56
N SER A 196 15.97 -24.50 0.61
CA SER A 196 16.70 -24.05 1.80
C SER A 196 18.19 -23.80 1.55
N ARG A 197 18.77 -24.48 0.55
CA ARG A 197 20.19 -24.33 0.17
C ARG A 197 20.49 -23.04 -0.59
N PHE A 198 19.48 -22.45 -1.24
CA PHE A 198 19.62 -21.21 -2.01
C PHE A 198 19.34 -19.95 -1.16
N ILE A 199 18.64 -20.12 -0.03
CA ILE A 199 18.41 -19.04 0.94
C ILE A 199 19.74 -18.53 1.50
N GLY A 200 19.94 -17.21 1.48
CA GLY A 200 21.16 -16.56 1.96
C GLY A 200 22.38 -16.65 1.02
N ARG A 201 22.22 -17.22 -0.18
CA ARG A 201 23.27 -17.29 -1.20
C ARG A 201 23.11 -16.16 -2.22
N GLY A 202 23.56 -14.95 -1.87
CA GLY A 202 23.45 -13.77 -2.74
C GLY A 202 22.09 -13.08 -2.66
N SER A 203 22.05 -11.77 -2.89
CA SER A 203 20.83 -10.94 -2.75
C SER A 203 19.73 -11.37 -3.73
N ASP A 204 20.08 -11.55 -4.99
CA ASP A 204 19.09 -11.78 -6.06
C ASP A 204 18.52 -13.19 -5.99
N CYS A 205 19.36 -14.20 -5.77
CA CYS A 205 18.90 -15.57 -5.56
C CYS A 205 18.00 -15.68 -4.32
N ASN A 206 18.33 -14.99 -3.23
CA ASN A 206 17.48 -14.97 -2.04
C ASN A 206 16.12 -14.33 -2.34
N ARG A 207 16.10 -13.20 -3.05
CA ARG A 207 14.86 -12.52 -3.46
C ARG A 207 13.95 -13.43 -4.29
N HIS A 208 14.49 -14.06 -5.33
CA HIS A 208 13.70 -14.95 -6.18
C HIS A 208 13.25 -16.23 -5.45
N THR A 209 14.11 -16.79 -4.59
CA THR A 209 13.76 -17.97 -3.77
C THR A 209 12.63 -17.65 -2.81
N LEU A 210 12.69 -16.51 -2.12
CA LEU A 210 11.62 -16.05 -1.24
C LEU A 210 10.34 -15.76 -2.03
N GLY A 211 10.43 -15.13 -3.19
CA GLY A 211 9.28 -14.88 -4.07
C GLY A 211 8.56 -16.17 -4.44
N LEU A 212 9.32 -17.19 -4.84
CA LEU A 212 8.81 -18.53 -5.14
C LEU A 212 8.13 -19.16 -3.92
N LEU A 213 8.79 -19.16 -2.76
CA LEU A 213 8.23 -19.75 -1.53
C LEU A 213 6.93 -19.05 -1.10
N VAL A 214 6.90 -17.72 -1.11
CA VAL A 214 5.71 -16.94 -0.72
C VAL A 214 4.54 -17.25 -1.65
N LYS A 215 4.79 -17.37 -2.95
CA LYS A 215 3.76 -17.73 -3.94
C LYS A 215 3.21 -19.14 -3.72
N GLN A 216 4.07 -20.11 -3.41
CA GLN A 216 3.66 -21.51 -3.22
C GLN A 216 3.09 -21.80 -1.83
N ALA A 217 3.35 -20.95 -0.83
CA ALA A 217 2.97 -21.19 0.56
C ALA A 217 1.45 -21.30 0.80
N GLN A 218 0.61 -20.79 -0.11
CA GLN A 218 -0.84 -20.95 -0.03
C GLN A 218 -1.29 -22.39 -0.30
N GLN A 219 -0.60 -23.12 -1.19
CA GLN A 219 -0.96 -24.49 -1.59
C GLN A 219 -0.04 -25.54 -0.99
N SER A 220 1.23 -25.20 -0.75
CA SER A 220 2.26 -26.12 -0.31
C SER A 220 2.62 -25.94 1.17
N LYS A 221 2.57 -27.05 1.90
CA LYS A 221 2.95 -27.14 3.32
C LYS A 221 4.45 -26.97 3.51
N SER A 222 5.30 -27.57 2.66
CA SER A 222 6.76 -27.42 2.75
C SER A 222 7.20 -25.98 2.48
N ALA A 223 6.62 -25.32 1.47
CA ALA A 223 6.89 -23.91 1.21
C ALA A 223 6.48 -23.02 2.39
N LYS A 224 5.29 -23.25 2.96
CA LYS A 224 4.80 -22.55 4.15
C LYS A 224 5.73 -22.72 5.35
N GLN A 225 6.11 -23.94 5.68
CA GLN A 225 7.02 -24.21 6.81
C GLN A 225 8.38 -23.54 6.63
N MET A 226 8.90 -23.51 5.39
CA MET A 226 10.18 -22.89 5.09
C MET A 226 10.12 -21.36 5.26
N ILE A 227 9.07 -20.70 4.75
CA ILE A 227 8.93 -19.26 4.93
C ILE A 227 8.68 -18.90 6.40
N GLU A 228 7.90 -19.69 7.15
CA GLU A 228 7.69 -19.46 8.59
C GLU A 228 9.02 -19.61 9.36
N SER A 229 9.77 -20.67 9.09
CA SER A 229 11.08 -20.91 9.71
C SER A 229 12.08 -19.81 9.37
N TYR A 230 12.07 -19.33 8.12
CA TYR A 230 12.93 -18.24 7.68
C TYR A 230 12.60 -16.93 8.42
N LEU A 231 11.33 -16.51 8.42
CA LEU A 231 10.92 -15.25 9.04
C LEU A 231 11.21 -15.22 10.55
N SER A 232 11.11 -16.36 11.23
CA SER A 232 11.43 -16.49 12.65
C SER A 232 12.92 -16.61 12.94
N ALA A 233 13.72 -17.22 12.06
CA ALA A 233 15.16 -17.43 12.29
C ALA A 233 16.03 -16.24 11.87
N VAL A 234 15.53 -15.37 10.98
CA VAL A 234 16.31 -14.25 10.46
C VAL A 234 16.50 -13.16 11.52
N ASP A 235 17.76 -12.77 11.71
CA ASP A 235 18.10 -11.54 12.42
C ASP A 235 17.94 -10.33 11.48
N TRP A 236 16.88 -9.56 11.71
CA TRP A 236 16.54 -8.40 10.89
C TRP A 236 17.46 -7.22 11.23
N SER A 237 18.03 -6.61 10.19
CA SER A 237 18.95 -5.47 10.35
C SER A 237 18.85 -4.50 9.18
N CYS A 238 19.41 -3.30 9.33
CA CYS A 238 19.42 -2.27 8.29
C CYS A 238 20.15 -2.71 6.99
N LYS A 239 20.94 -3.80 7.02
CA LYS A 239 21.57 -4.37 5.82
C LYS A 239 20.59 -5.13 4.92
N LYS A 240 19.39 -5.45 5.42
CA LYS A 240 18.37 -6.25 4.73
C LYS A 240 17.13 -5.42 4.36
N LEU A 241 17.24 -4.10 4.26
CA LEU A 241 16.09 -3.22 3.95
C LEU A 241 15.45 -3.54 2.59
N ASP A 242 16.25 -3.91 1.59
CA ASP A 242 15.73 -4.29 0.27
C ASP A 242 14.89 -5.58 0.36
N GLU A 243 15.34 -6.54 1.17
CA GLU A 243 14.63 -7.79 1.41
C GLU A 243 13.33 -7.56 2.21
N ILE A 244 13.37 -6.67 3.21
CA ILE A 244 12.17 -6.23 3.95
C ILE A 244 11.18 -5.60 2.97
N THR A 245 11.64 -4.68 2.11
CA THR A 245 10.78 -4.02 1.11
C THR A 245 10.11 -5.04 0.20
N PHE A 246 10.87 -6.02 -0.28
CA PHE A 246 10.35 -7.09 -1.14
C PHE A 246 9.31 -7.97 -0.44
N LEU A 247 9.53 -8.33 0.83
CA LEU A 247 8.55 -9.11 1.59
C LEU A 247 7.27 -8.30 1.85
N TYR A 248 7.38 -6.99 2.06
CA TYR A 248 6.21 -6.11 2.18
C TYR A 248 5.49 -5.92 0.85
N GLU A 249 6.20 -5.89 -0.29
CA GLU A 249 5.57 -5.89 -1.61
C GLU A 249 4.66 -7.12 -1.80
N LYS A 250 5.09 -8.29 -1.28
CA LYS A 250 4.33 -9.55 -1.32
C LYS A 250 3.51 -9.84 -0.05
N ILE A 251 3.24 -8.82 0.79
CA ILE A 251 2.56 -8.98 2.08
C ILE A 251 1.15 -9.58 1.96
N ILE A 252 0.43 -9.34 0.86
CA ILE A 252 -0.90 -9.90 0.62
C ILE A 252 -0.81 -11.43 0.56
N ASN A 253 0.15 -11.96 -0.20
CA ASN A 253 0.40 -13.39 -0.32
C ASN A 253 0.86 -13.98 1.03
N LEU A 254 1.67 -13.24 1.80
CA LEU A 254 2.05 -13.63 3.16
C LEU A 254 0.83 -13.72 4.10
N CYS A 255 -0.10 -12.76 4.05
CA CYS A 255 -1.33 -12.81 4.85
C CYS A 255 -2.22 -14.00 4.49
N GLU A 256 -2.28 -14.40 3.23
CA GLU A 256 -3.07 -15.55 2.78
C GLU A 256 -2.45 -16.89 3.19
N ALA A 257 -1.11 -16.98 3.23
CA ALA A 257 -0.40 -18.22 3.53
C ALA A 257 -0.12 -18.44 5.03
N LEU A 258 0.24 -17.38 5.75
CA LEU A 258 0.83 -17.48 7.09
C LEU A 258 -0.18 -17.42 8.24
N CYS A 259 0.21 -18.05 9.36
CA CYS A 259 -0.48 -17.89 10.63
C CYS A 259 -0.24 -16.50 11.24
N CYS A 260 -1.23 -15.98 11.97
CA CYS A 260 -1.19 -14.64 12.57
C CYS A 260 0.02 -14.40 13.50
N ASN A 261 0.46 -15.43 14.24
CA ASN A 261 1.58 -15.30 15.19
C ASN A 261 2.91 -15.02 14.48
N VAL A 262 3.19 -15.74 13.38
CA VAL A 262 4.42 -15.55 12.59
C VAL A 262 4.41 -14.18 11.94
N LEU A 263 3.26 -13.78 11.37
CA LEU A 263 3.09 -12.44 10.79
C LEU A 263 3.30 -11.34 11.84
N HIS A 264 2.73 -11.51 13.03
CA HIS A 264 2.90 -10.55 14.14
C HIS A 264 4.37 -10.38 14.51
N GLU A 265 5.13 -11.46 14.67
CA GLU A 265 6.54 -11.39 15.03
C GLU A 265 7.39 -10.73 13.94
N PHE A 266 7.15 -11.09 12.68
CA PHE A 266 7.80 -10.46 11.53
C PHE A 266 7.54 -8.94 11.47
N LEU A 267 6.29 -8.52 11.58
CA LEU A 267 5.91 -7.10 11.55
C LEU A 267 6.53 -6.34 12.72
N ARG A 268 6.48 -6.91 13.94
CA ARG A 268 7.06 -6.29 15.14
C ARG A 268 8.56 -6.04 14.98
N ASN A 269 9.30 -7.01 14.46
CA ASN A 269 10.75 -6.92 14.30
C ASN A 269 11.13 -5.95 13.16
N THR A 270 10.39 -5.96 12.05
CA THR A 270 10.75 -5.16 10.86
C THR A 270 10.26 -3.70 10.91
N LEU A 271 9.07 -3.44 11.45
CA LEU A 271 8.50 -2.09 11.47
C LEU A 271 9.31 -1.14 12.34
N MET A 272 9.71 -1.56 13.54
CA MET A 272 10.51 -0.73 14.44
C MET A 272 11.90 -0.42 13.86
N LEU A 273 12.53 -1.40 13.21
CA LEU A 273 13.81 -1.19 12.53
C LEU A 273 13.67 -0.19 11.38
N SER A 274 12.65 -0.38 10.54
CA SER A 274 12.37 0.47 9.38
C SER A 274 12.02 1.90 9.78
N LEU A 275 11.28 2.06 10.89
CA LEU A 275 10.96 3.36 11.46
C LEU A 275 12.22 4.07 11.95
N LYS A 276 13.05 3.42 12.78
CA LYS A 276 14.30 4.01 13.29
C LYS A 276 15.22 4.44 12.14
N HIS A 277 15.43 3.58 11.16
CA HIS A 277 16.24 3.92 9.99
C HIS A 277 15.67 5.11 9.20
N SER A 278 14.35 5.19 9.05
CA SER A 278 13.71 6.29 8.30
C SER A 278 13.79 7.62 9.07
N LEU A 279 13.75 7.59 10.41
CA LEU A 279 13.93 8.77 11.26
C LEU A 279 15.38 9.27 11.28
N GLU A 280 16.37 8.36 11.29
CA GLU A 280 17.79 8.71 11.32
C GLU A 280 18.31 9.16 9.95
N SER A 281 17.97 8.43 8.89
CA SER A 281 18.50 8.65 7.54
C SER A 281 17.61 9.56 6.67
N SER A 282 16.50 10.08 7.20
CA SER A 282 15.45 10.80 6.43
C SER A 282 15.00 10.04 5.17
N SER A 283 14.98 8.71 5.24
CA SER A 283 14.58 7.84 4.12
C SER A 283 13.06 7.68 4.06
N HIS A 284 12.50 7.62 2.86
CA HIS A 284 11.09 7.32 2.65
C HIS A 284 10.74 5.81 2.78
N HIS A 285 11.71 4.97 3.16
CA HIS A 285 11.54 3.52 3.23
C HIS A 285 10.32 3.09 4.05
N PHE A 286 10.15 3.62 5.27
CA PHE A 286 8.99 3.28 6.10
C PHE A 286 7.66 3.77 5.50
N CYS A 287 7.65 4.90 4.76
CA CYS A 287 6.45 5.34 4.04
C CYS A 287 6.04 4.33 2.97
N THR A 288 7.01 3.78 2.21
CA THR A 288 6.75 2.72 1.22
C THR A 288 6.16 1.47 1.88
N LEU A 289 6.65 1.08 3.07
CA LEU A 289 6.07 -0.05 3.80
C LEU A 289 4.62 0.22 4.24
N LEU A 290 4.32 1.45 4.65
CA LEU A 290 2.96 1.86 5.01
C LEU A 290 2.01 1.81 3.81
N ASP A 291 2.48 2.12 2.60
CA ASP A 291 1.67 2.02 1.37
C ASP A 291 1.29 0.55 1.08
N TYR A 292 2.23 -0.38 1.22
CA TYR A 292 1.95 -1.81 1.08
C TYR A 292 0.97 -2.32 2.15
N LEU A 293 1.12 -1.90 3.41
CA LEU A 293 0.17 -2.26 4.47
C LEU A 293 -1.21 -1.62 4.25
N SER A 294 -1.28 -0.39 3.73
CA SER A 294 -2.53 0.26 3.36
C SER A 294 -3.28 -0.54 2.29
N ALA A 295 -2.57 -1.07 1.29
CA ALA A 295 -3.15 -1.93 0.26
C ALA A 295 -3.77 -3.21 0.86
N VAL A 296 -3.11 -3.83 1.85
CA VAL A 296 -3.64 -4.99 2.59
C VAL A 296 -4.92 -4.65 3.35
N LEU A 297 -4.92 -3.52 4.06
CA LEU A 297 -6.05 -3.11 4.88
C LEU A 297 -7.28 -2.79 4.03
N LYS A 298 -7.07 -2.21 2.84
CA LYS A 298 -8.11 -1.96 1.81
C LYS A 298 -8.67 -3.24 1.18
N ASN A 299 -7.85 -4.28 1.05
CA ASN A 299 -8.24 -5.50 0.35
C ASN A 299 -9.35 -6.25 1.11
N LYS A 300 -10.52 -6.43 0.49
CA LYS A 300 -11.69 -7.07 1.10
C LYS A 300 -11.54 -8.57 1.31
N ASN A 301 -10.63 -9.22 0.59
CA ASN A 301 -10.46 -10.67 0.60
C ASN A 301 -9.64 -11.16 1.80
N ILE A 302 -8.90 -10.27 2.46
CA ILE A 302 -8.01 -10.62 3.56
C ILE A 302 -8.81 -10.72 4.86
N ASN A 303 -8.53 -11.77 5.63
CA ASN A 303 -9.19 -12.05 6.91
C ASN A 303 -9.04 -10.88 7.89
N SER A 304 -10.12 -10.55 8.59
CA SER A 304 -10.15 -9.52 9.63
C SER A 304 -9.11 -9.74 10.72
N THR A 305 -8.74 -10.99 11.05
CA THR A 305 -7.72 -11.27 12.09
C THR A 305 -6.33 -10.81 11.66
N HIS A 306 -5.96 -11.00 10.39
CA HIS A 306 -4.68 -10.50 9.87
C HIS A 306 -4.67 -8.97 9.83
N LYS A 307 -5.80 -8.34 9.48
CA LYS A 307 -5.93 -6.88 9.54
C LYS A 307 -5.80 -6.33 10.96
N THR A 308 -6.36 -7.02 11.96
CA THR A 308 -6.18 -6.61 13.37
C THR A 308 -4.73 -6.75 13.80
N VAL A 309 -4.02 -7.82 13.41
CA VAL A 309 -2.60 -8.00 13.71
C VAL A 309 -1.74 -6.86 13.14
N ILE A 310 -2.02 -6.43 11.91
CA ILE A 310 -1.33 -5.29 11.29
C ILE A 310 -1.62 -4.00 12.07
N ALA A 311 -2.89 -3.74 12.40
CA ALA A 311 -3.28 -2.57 13.17
C ALA A 311 -2.65 -2.54 14.57
N ASP A 312 -2.60 -3.69 15.27
CA ASP A 312 -1.98 -3.84 16.59
C ASP A 312 -0.48 -3.52 16.55
N ASN A 313 0.23 -4.00 15.52
CA ASN A 313 1.64 -3.70 15.33
C ASN A 313 1.88 -2.22 15.01
N LEU A 314 1.09 -1.64 14.10
CA LEU A 314 1.19 -0.21 13.76
C LEU A 314 0.86 0.71 14.94
N GLU A 315 -0.07 0.31 15.81
CA GLU A 315 -0.37 1.02 17.04
C GLU A 315 0.79 1.01 18.03
N SER A 316 1.46 -0.14 18.18
CA SER A 316 2.60 -0.28 19.09
C SER A 316 3.74 0.68 18.77
N ILE A 317 3.97 0.95 17.48
CA ILE A 317 5.07 1.80 17.00
C ILE A 317 4.67 3.29 16.89
N MET A 318 3.38 3.61 16.89
CA MET A 318 2.86 4.97 16.71
C MET A 318 3.48 5.96 17.69
N HIS A 319 3.72 5.53 18.93
CA HIS A 319 4.25 6.36 20.00
C HIS A 319 5.67 6.85 19.72
N SER A 320 6.42 6.13 18.87
CA SER A 320 7.77 6.48 18.47
C SER A 320 7.82 7.44 17.27
N ILE A 321 6.68 7.75 16.64
CA ILE A 321 6.61 8.66 15.50
C ILE A 321 6.44 10.10 16.03
N PRO A 322 7.38 11.02 15.73
CA PRO A 322 7.21 12.42 16.07
C PRO A 322 6.02 13.03 15.29
N PRO A 323 5.15 13.83 15.94
CA PRO A 323 3.93 14.34 15.31
C PRO A 323 4.20 15.26 14.12
N ASP A 324 5.35 15.93 14.10
CA ASP A 324 5.72 16.91 13.07
C ASP A 324 6.57 16.30 11.95
N HIS A 325 6.85 14.99 12.01
CA HIS A 325 7.61 14.29 10.99
C HIS A 325 6.71 13.87 9.82
N MET A 326 7.25 13.90 8.58
CA MET A 326 6.51 13.52 7.37
C MET A 326 5.89 12.12 7.41
N ILE A 327 6.54 11.18 8.12
CA ILE A 327 6.05 9.81 8.32
C ILE A 327 4.66 9.82 8.98
N MET A 328 4.36 10.80 9.83
CA MET A 328 3.07 10.90 10.49
C MET A 328 1.92 11.10 9.49
N GLU A 329 2.16 11.80 8.38
CA GLU A 329 1.16 11.97 7.32
C GLU A 329 0.89 10.63 6.62
N SER A 330 1.94 9.92 6.19
CA SER A 330 1.82 8.57 5.60
C SER A 330 1.16 7.58 6.58
N PHE A 331 1.54 7.62 7.86
CA PHE A 331 0.93 6.77 8.89
C PHE A 331 -0.55 7.10 9.04
N SER A 332 -0.92 8.37 9.09
CA SER A 332 -2.32 8.80 9.21
C SER A 332 -3.16 8.35 8.02
N SER A 333 -2.61 8.37 6.81
CA SER A 333 -3.25 7.83 5.60
C SER A 333 -3.34 6.31 5.59
N CYS A 334 -2.48 5.60 6.31
CA CYS A 334 -2.62 4.15 6.50
C CYS A 334 -3.68 3.85 7.57
N ALA A 335 -3.69 4.62 8.67
CA ALA A 335 -4.64 4.48 9.77
C ALA A 335 -6.10 4.73 9.36
N THR A 336 -6.37 5.45 8.26
CA THR A 336 -7.73 5.60 7.73
C THR A 336 -8.36 4.29 7.31
N GLU A 337 -7.55 3.27 7.00
CA GLU A 337 -8.01 1.95 6.54
C GLU A 337 -8.25 0.96 7.69
N PHE A 338 -8.03 1.38 8.93
CA PHE A 338 -8.18 0.52 10.10
C PHE A 338 -9.66 0.26 10.39
N SER A 339 -9.93 -0.83 11.12
CA SER A 339 -11.26 -1.07 11.66
C SER A 339 -11.63 0.01 12.68
N MET A 340 -12.92 0.36 12.81
CA MET A 340 -13.38 1.32 13.81
C MET A 340 -12.97 0.94 15.24
N LYS A 341 -12.85 -0.36 15.54
CA LYS A 341 -12.36 -0.84 16.85
C LYS A 341 -10.90 -0.45 17.09
N SER A 342 -10.04 -0.71 16.10
CA SER A 342 -8.61 -0.36 16.14
C SER A 342 -8.41 1.16 16.15
N ILE A 343 -9.18 1.88 15.33
CA ILE A 343 -9.22 3.35 15.31
C ILE A 343 -9.55 3.88 16.70
N ASN A 344 -10.61 3.38 17.34
CA ASN A 344 -10.97 3.82 18.68
C ASN A 344 -9.86 3.55 19.68
N ARG A 345 -9.21 2.37 19.65
CA ARG A 345 -8.09 2.04 20.55
C ARG A 345 -6.90 3.00 20.39
N ILE A 346 -6.54 3.31 19.15
CA ILE A 346 -5.47 4.28 18.83
C ILE A 346 -5.84 5.70 19.26
N ILE A 347 -7.10 6.07 19.03
CA ILE A 347 -7.57 7.43 19.22
C ILE A 347 -7.98 7.67 20.68
N LEU A 348 -8.35 6.64 21.46
CA LEU A 348 -8.81 6.71 22.86
C LEU A 348 -9.10 5.35 23.53
N GLU A 349 -8.55 5.15 24.74
CA GLU A 349 -9.34 4.71 25.90
C GLU A 349 -8.67 5.11 27.25
N ASN A 350 -9.38 5.98 27.99
CA ASN A 350 -9.48 6.07 29.47
C ASN A 350 -8.76 7.14 30.33
N SER A 351 -7.85 7.98 29.84
CA SER A 351 -7.47 9.20 30.60
C SER A 351 -7.01 10.34 29.71
N LEU A 352 -7.96 11.06 29.11
CA LEU A 352 -7.72 12.37 28.49
C LEU A 352 -6.94 13.33 29.42
N ASN A 353 -7.06 13.13 30.73
CA ASN A 353 -6.44 13.93 31.76
C ASN A 353 -4.92 13.74 31.92
N GLU A 354 -4.30 12.69 31.37
CA GLU A 354 -2.87 12.37 31.54
C GLU A 354 -2.06 12.40 30.23
N PHE A 355 -2.60 12.95 29.13
CA PHE A 355 -1.87 12.93 27.86
C PHE A 355 -0.73 13.95 27.79
N ASP A 356 0.41 13.43 27.33
CA ASP A 356 1.49 14.19 26.71
C ASP A 356 0.99 14.91 25.44
N CYS A 357 1.47 16.13 25.20
CA CYS A 357 1.09 16.99 24.07
C CYS A 357 1.28 16.26 22.73
N ASP A 358 2.30 15.42 22.60
CA ASP A 358 2.57 14.68 21.36
C ASP A 358 1.50 13.62 21.05
N ARG A 359 0.97 12.95 22.08
CA ARG A 359 -0.13 11.99 21.92
C ARG A 359 -1.39 12.70 21.41
N LEU A 360 -1.67 13.89 21.95
CA LEU A 360 -2.79 14.72 21.50
C LEU A 360 -2.62 15.15 20.04
N ARG A 361 -1.43 15.61 19.65
CA ARG A 361 -1.14 16.00 18.26
C ARG A 361 -1.36 14.84 17.29
N ARG A 362 -0.84 13.65 17.59
CA ARG A 362 -1.06 12.44 16.78
C ARG A 362 -2.54 12.09 16.64
N ALA A 363 -3.30 12.13 17.74
CA ALA A 363 -4.74 11.88 17.71
C ALA A 363 -5.50 12.89 16.83
N VAL A 364 -5.10 14.17 16.87
CA VAL A 364 -5.68 15.21 15.99
C VAL A 364 -5.38 14.92 14.52
N ILE A 365 -4.15 14.52 14.20
CA ILE A 365 -3.73 14.19 12.82
C ILE A 365 -4.52 12.99 12.29
N ILE A 366 -4.65 11.91 13.06
CA ILE A 366 -5.38 10.70 12.64
C ILE A 366 -6.88 11.00 12.47
N ARG A 367 -7.50 11.71 13.41
CA ARG A 367 -8.91 12.12 13.29
C ARG A 367 -9.15 13.00 12.08
N HIS A 368 -8.22 13.91 11.78
CA HIS A 368 -8.29 14.70 10.57
C HIS A 368 -8.22 13.84 9.32
N ALA A 369 -7.28 12.89 9.23
CA ALA A 369 -7.18 11.98 8.10
C ALA A 369 -8.48 11.18 7.90
N ILE A 370 -9.10 10.70 8.99
CA ILE A 370 -10.40 10.01 8.93
C ILE A 370 -11.51 10.95 8.47
N ALA A 371 -11.58 12.17 9.00
CA ALA A 371 -12.58 13.17 8.60
C ALA A 371 -12.49 13.54 7.11
N MET A 372 -11.30 13.43 6.52
CA MET A 372 -11.08 13.69 5.09
C MET A 372 -11.56 12.56 4.17
N ARG A 373 -11.86 11.36 4.69
CA ARG A 373 -12.36 10.24 3.87
C ARG A 373 -13.73 10.56 3.27
N PRO A 374 -13.99 10.25 1.99
CA PRO A 374 -15.23 10.63 1.30
C PRO A 374 -16.49 9.95 1.84
N ASP A 375 -16.36 8.76 2.44
CA ASP A 375 -17.47 7.96 2.99
C ASP A 375 -18.06 8.53 4.29
N ILE A 376 -17.32 9.41 4.98
CA ILE A 376 -17.79 10.05 6.21
C ILE A 376 -18.81 11.15 5.87
N LYS A 377 -20.02 11.04 6.42
CA LYS A 377 -21.10 12.03 6.24
C LYS A 377 -20.89 13.29 7.07
N ASN A 378 -20.45 13.15 8.32
CA ASN A 378 -20.30 14.23 9.28
C ASN A 378 -18.83 14.36 9.73
N PRO A 379 -17.95 14.96 8.91
CA PRO A 379 -16.52 14.96 9.18
C PRO A 379 -16.13 15.78 10.42
N LEU A 380 -16.87 16.84 10.73
CA LEU A 380 -16.56 17.69 11.89
C LEU A 380 -16.86 17.03 13.26
N GLN A 381 -17.75 16.04 13.30
CA GLN A 381 -18.06 15.32 14.54
C GLN A 381 -16.83 14.59 15.13
N TRP A 382 -15.85 14.24 14.29
CA TRP A 382 -14.59 13.65 14.72
C TRP A 382 -13.75 14.56 15.62
N PHE A 383 -14.00 15.87 15.63
CA PHE A 383 -13.31 16.82 16.50
C PHE A 383 -14.05 17.11 17.82
N ASN A 384 -15.34 16.75 17.94
CA ASN A 384 -16.18 17.11 19.09
C ASN A 384 -15.56 16.68 20.43
N ARG A 385 -14.89 15.53 20.45
CA ARG A 385 -14.23 15.00 21.65
C ARG A 385 -13.04 15.82 22.14
N PHE A 386 -12.39 16.61 21.28
CA PHE A 386 -11.37 17.56 21.75
C PHE A 386 -12.00 18.79 22.39
N MET A 387 -13.19 19.18 21.94
CA MET A 387 -13.96 20.28 22.53
C MET A 387 -14.62 19.85 23.85
N GLU A 388 -14.79 18.54 24.08
CA GLU A 388 -15.27 17.95 25.36
C GLU A 388 -14.30 18.12 26.51
N THR A 389 -13.02 18.31 26.24
CA THR A 389 -12.01 18.41 27.31
C THR A 389 -11.29 19.75 27.20
N PRO A 390 -11.80 20.78 27.90
CA PRO A 390 -11.41 22.17 27.67
C PRO A 390 -9.93 22.45 27.99
N ALA A 391 -9.34 21.70 28.94
CA ALA A 391 -7.91 21.76 29.29
C ALA A 391 -6.97 21.18 28.21
N ILE A 392 -7.47 20.25 27.39
CA ILE A 392 -6.73 19.64 26.28
C ILE A 392 -6.79 20.53 25.06
N PHE A 393 -7.97 21.10 24.82
CA PHE A 393 -8.22 21.98 23.69
C PHE A 393 -7.25 23.17 23.67
N SER A 394 -7.00 23.81 24.81
CA SER A 394 -6.08 24.96 24.90
C SER A 394 -4.64 24.63 24.48
N ARG A 395 -4.17 23.39 24.73
CA ARG A 395 -2.78 22.96 24.43
C ARG A 395 -2.51 22.74 22.94
N VAL A 396 -3.52 22.32 22.17
CA VAL A 396 -3.39 21.96 20.74
C VAL A 396 -4.36 22.73 19.84
N ASN A 397 -4.92 23.84 20.34
CA ASN A 397 -5.97 24.63 19.68
C ASN A 397 -5.61 24.99 18.23
N HIS A 398 -4.40 25.51 18.01
CA HIS A 398 -3.94 25.92 16.69
C HIS A 398 -3.95 24.77 15.67
N LEU A 399 -3.43 23.60 16.07
CA LEU A 399 -3.42 22.41 15.22
C LEU A 399 -4.86 21.96 14.92
N ILE A 400 -5.73 21.90 15.92
CA ILE A 400 -7.14 21.51 15.73
C ILE A 400 -7.84 22.48 14.77
N LEU A 401 -7.69 23.79 14.99
CA LEU A 401 -8.23 24.82 14.10
C LEU A 401 -7.74 24.63 12.67
N SER A 402 -6.44 24.45 12.47
CA SER A 402 -5.87 24.25 11.13
C SER A 402 -6.48 23.05 10.41
N LYS A 403 -6.74 21.96 11.15
CA LYS A 403 -7.32 20.74 10.60
C LYS A 403 -8.83 20.85 10.36
N ILE A 404 -9.57 21.56 11.22
CA ILE A 404 -11.00 21.88 11.00
C ILE A 404 -11.16 22.74 9.74
N VAL A 405 -10.33 23.79 9.60
CA VAL A 405 -10.33 24.67 8.42
C VAL A 405 -10.04 23.89 7.15
N SER A 406 -9.05 22.99 7.18
CA SER A 406 -8.74 22.10 6.05
C SER A 406 -9.94 21.23 5.65
N VAL A 407 -10.69 20.68 6.62
CA VAL A 407 -11.90 19.89 6.35
C VAL A 407 -12.99 20.74 5.71
N ILE A 408 -13.27 21.94 6.23
CA ILE A 408 -14.31 22.84 5.70
C ILE A 408 -13.99 23.23 4.25
N ARG A 409 -12.72 23.51 3.93
CA ARG A 409 -12.30 23.88 2.57
C ARG A 409 -12.40 22.72 1.58
N SER A 410 -12.20 21.49 2.05
CA SER A 410 -12.06 20.32 1.18
C SER A 410 -13.35 19.50 1.05
N ARG A 411 -14.33 19.68 1.93
CA ARG A 411 -15.52 18.84 2.02
C ARG A 411 -16.80 19.66 2.18
N SER A 412 -17.89 19.17 1.58
CA SER A 412 -19.24 19.64 1.89
C SER A 412 -19.63 19.19 3.30
N VAL A 413 -19.92 20.12 4.20
CA VAL A 413 -20.29 19.83 5.59
C VAL A 413 -21.61 20.52 5.94
N CYS A 414 -22.47 19.86 6.71
CA CYS A 414 -23.63 20.46 7.37
C CYS A 414 -23.21 21.42 8.49
N LEU A 415 -22.62 22.55 8.10
CA LEU A 415 -21.93 23.43 9.03
C LEU A 415 -22.89 24.15 10.00
N SER A 416 -24.11 24.47 9.57
CA SER A 416 -25.13 25.12 10.41
C SER A 416 -25.46 24.29 11.65
N VAL A 417 -25.70 22.99 11.48
CA VAL A 417 -25.99 22.07 12.58
C VAL A 417 -24.79 21.95 13.53
N TRP A 418 -23.59 21.79 12.98
CA TRP A 418 -22.39 21.64 13.81
C TRP A 418 -22.04 22.94 14.57
N LEU A 419 -22.25 24.12 13.98
CA LEU A 419 -22.07 25.39 14.69
C LEU A 419 -23.13 25.59 15.79
N GLU A 420 -24.37 25.15 15.59
CA GLU A 420 -25.38 25.15 16.65
C GLU A 420 -24.96 24.23 17.83
N GLU A 421 -24.41 23.05 17.56
CA GLU A 421 -23.82 22.17 18.60
C GLU A 421 -22.68 22.87 19.35
N LEU A 422 -21.77 23.55 18.63
CA LEU A 422 -20.68 24.31 19.22
C LEU A 422 -21.19 25.46 20.10
N MET A 423 -22.21 26.19 19.66
CA MET A 423 -22.85 27.27 20.45
C MET A 423 -23.44 26.74 21.75
N TRP A 424 -24.19 25.64 21.68
CA TRP A 424 -24.77 24.99 22.86
C TRP A 424 -23.68 24.57 23.85
N ARG A 425 -22.58 24.02 23.34
CA ARG A 425 -21.44 23.61 24.14
C ARG A 425 -20.75 24.77 24.86
N ILE A 426 -20.52 25.87 24.16
CA ILE A 426 -19.99 27.11 24.76
C ILE A 426 -20.92 27.58 25.87
N GLN A 427 -22.24 27.54 25.63
CA GLN A 427 -23.24 27.95 26.62
C GLN A 427 -23.25 27.05 27.87
N SER A 428 -23.09 25.74 27.71
CA SER A 428 -22.96 24.80 28.83
C SER A 428 -21.72 25.10 29.67
N LEU A 429 -20.56 25.27 29.03
CA LEU A 429 -19.31 25.57 29.73
C LEU A 429 -19.33 26.91 30.48
N ILE A 430 -20.04 27.92 29.95
CA ILE A 430 -20.25 29.18 30.65
C ILE A 430 -21.07 28.98 31.93
N ALA A 431 -22.04 28.05 31.91
CA ALA A 431 -22.87 27.74 33.08
C ALA A 431 -22.11 26.92 34.12
N ASP A 432 -21.23 26.02 33.70
CA ASP A 432 -20.49 25.09 34.58
C ASP A 432 -19.27 25.75 35.28
N THR A 433 -18.87 26.98 34.91
CA THR A 433 -17.82 27.81 35.56
C THR A 433 -16.39 27.24 35.60
N GLU A 434 -16.10 26.12 34.92
CA GLU A 434 -14.86 25.35 35.13
C GLU A 434 -13.55 25.98 34.56
N SER A 435 -13.60 26.83 33.51
CA SER A 435 -12.40 27.52 32.98
C SER A 435 -12.73 28.61 31.94
N ASN A 436 -12.28 29.86 32.17
CA ASN A 436 -12.46 30.97 31.23
C ASN A 436 -11.67 30.79 29.92
N GLU A 437 -10.44 30.26 30.01
CA GLU A 437 -9.55 30.13 28.86
C GLU A 437 -10.13 29.19 27.80
N SER A 438 -10.79 28.14 28.25
CA SER A 438 -11.34 27.14 27.34
C SER A 438 -12.63 27.60 26.66
N VAL A 439 -13.47 28.37 27.37
CA VAL A 439 -14.61 29.07 26.75
C VAL A 439 -14.11 30.02 25.66
N LEU A 440 -13.08 30.80 25.92
CA LEU A 440 -12.47 31.71 24.93
C LEU A 440 -11.86 30.95 23.76
N ALA A 441 -11.21 29.81 24.01
CA ALA A 441 -10.65 28.98 22.95
C ALA A 441 -11.74 28.43 22.00
N LEU A 442 -12.90 28.02 22.53
CA LEU A 442 -14.04 27.59 21.72
C LEU A 442 -14.72 28.75 20.99
N ILE A 443 -14.78 29.93 21.60
CA ILE A 443 -15.22 31.16 20.90
C ILE A 443 -14.29 31.47 19.73
N ASP A 444 -12.97 31.33 19.91
CA ASP A 444 -11.99 31.51 18.83
C ASP A 444 -12.19 30.47 17.70
N VAL A 445 -12.61 29.23 18.01
CA VAL A 445 -13.04 28.22 17.01
C VAL A 445 -14.27 28.70 16.25
N PHE A 446 -15.30 29.13 16.98
CA PHE A 446 -16.54 29.60 16.37
C PHE A 446 -16.25 30.75 15.38
N VAL A 447 -15.49 31.76 15.82
CA VAL A 447 -15.08 32.91 14.99
C VAL A 447 -14.30 32.45 13.76
N SER A 448 -13.29 31.59 13.94
CA SER A 448 -12.45 31.10 12.84
C SER A 448 -13.24 30.29 11.81
N VAL A 449 -14.16 29.44 12.27
CA VAL A 449 -15.01 28.62 11.40
C VAL A 449 -15.96 29.50 10.60
N VAL A 450 -16.57 30.52 11.22
CA VAL A 450 -17.44 31.48 10.51
C VAL A 450 -16.67 32.22 9.42
N ILE A 451 -15.46 32.69 9.72
CA ILE A 451 -14.61 33.40 8.76
C ILE A 451 -14.29 32.49 7.55
N VAL A 452 -13.83 31.26 7.80
CA VAL A 452 -13.50 30.29 6.74
C VAL A 452 -14.71 29.91 5.91
N ALA A 453 -15.84 29.61 6.56
CA ALA A 453 -17.04 29.21 5.85
C ALA A 453 -17.67 30.33 5.02
N SER A 454 -17.45 31.58 5.42
CA SER A 454 -17.89 32.75 4.64
C SER A 454 -16.97 33.10 3.47
N GLY A 455 -15.78 32.48 3.38
CA GLY A 455 -14.75 32.77 2.37
C GLY A 455 -13.95 34.06 2.60
N TYR A 456 -14.20 34.80 3.69
CA TYR A 456 -13.42 36.01 4.05
C TYR A 456 -12.00 35.71 4.53
N ASP A 457 -11.71 34.43 4.70
CA ASP A 457 -10.45 33.89 5.11
C ASP A 457 -9.36 34.06 4.03
N CYS A 458 -9.75 34.25 2.75
CA CYS A 458 -8.84 34.59 1.65
C CYS A 458 -8.10 35.94 1.81
N ILE A 459 -8.60 36.82 2.67
CA ILE A 459 -7.96 38.10 3.00
C ILE A 459 -6.71 37.88 3.86
N PHE A 460 -6.60 36.71 4.50
CA PHE A 460 -5.49 36.35 5.37
C PHE A 460 -4.57 35.34 4.69
N VAL A 461 -3.25 35.59 4.73
CA VAL A 461 -2.23 34.67 4.18
C VAL A 461 -2.25 33.31 4.90
N ASN A 462 -2.61 33.26 6.19
CA ASN A 462 -2.83 32.01 6.93
C ASN A 462 -3.87 32.17 8.05
N VAL A 463 -5.03 31.55 7.88
CA VAL A 463 -6.14 31.63 8.85
C VAL A 463 -5.88 30.75 10.09
N SER A 464 -5.03 29.73 9.95
CA SER A 464 -4.57 28.89 11.06
C SER A 464 -3.44 29.56 11.84
N GLN A 465 -2.44 30.13 11.16
CA GLN A 465 -1.29 30.79 11.77
C GLN A 465 -1.55 32.26 12.03
N ALA A 466 -1.92 32.58 13.27
CA ALA A 466 -1.46 33.77 14.00
C ALA A 466 -1.39 35.13 13.27
N SER A 467 -2.13 35.37 12.18
CA SER A 467 -2.49 36.73 11.79
C SER A 467 -3.36 37.27 12.92
N ASP A 468 -2.97 38.43 13.45
CA ASP A 468 -3.34 38.97 14.76
C ASP A 468 -4.77 38.57 15.17
N LYS A 469 -4.95 37.97 16.36
CA LYS A 469 -6.29 37.59 16.87
C LYS A 469 -7.28 38.75 16.73
N ALA A 470 -6.78 39.97 16.90
CA ALA A 470 -7.51 41.21 16.68
C ALA A 470 -8.04 41.38 15.26
N ASP A 471 -7.27 41.03 14.23
CA ASP A 471 -7.66 41.20 12.84
C ASP A 471 -8.72 40.19 12.40
N LYS A 472 -8.65 38.94 12.89
CA LYS A 472 -9.73 37.95 12.69
C LYS A 472 -11.05 38.45 13.26
N ILE A 473 -11.00 39.00 14.48
CA ILE A 473 -12.18 39.51 15.18
C ILE A 473 -12.79 40.72 14.46
N LYS A 474 -11.97 41.59 13.82
CA LYS A 474 -12.47 42.73 13.02
C LYS A 474 -13.25 42.30 11.79
N VAL A 475 -12.90 41.17 11.17
CA VAL A 475 -13.54 40.67 9.93
C VAL A 475 -14.74 39.76 10.22
N PHE A 476 -14.88 39.32 11.48
CA PHE A 476 -15.98 38.46 11.91
C PHE A 476 -17.39 39.02 11.61
N PRO A 477 -17.72 40.32 11.83
CA PRO A 477 -19.06 40.83 11.57
C PRO A 477 -19.51 40.67 10.13
N GLN A 478 -18.65 41.00 9.17
CA GLN A 478 -18.92 40.88 7.75
C GLN A 478 -18.98 39.40 7.33
N SER A 479 -18.08 38.57 7.88
CA SER A 479 -18.05 37.12 7.66
C SER A 479 -19.36 36.46 8.08
N LEU A 480 -19.86 36.80 9.28
CA LEU A 480 -21.09 36.23 9.80
C LEU A 480 -22.30 36.60 8.93
N VAL A 481 -22.43 37.87 8.56
CA VAL A 481 -23.54 38.32 7.70
C VAL A 481 -23.53 37.62 6.35
N MET A 482 -22.35 37.42 5.77
CA MET A 482 -22.20 36.73 4.49
C MET A 482 -22.52 35.24 4.61
N LEU A 483 -22.08 34.59 5.69
CA LEU A 483 -22.43 33.20 5.97
C LEU A 483 -23.96 33.02 6.12
N LEU A 484 -24.61 33.91 6.87
CA LEU A 484 -26.06 33.83 7.15
C LEU A 484 -26.95 34.14 5.94
N ARG A 485 -26.39 34.74 4.87
CA ARG A 485 -27.10 34.93 3.60
C ARG A 485 -27.21 33.65 2.77
N LEU A 486 -26.45 32.61 3.11
CA LEU A 486 -26.53 31.31 2.44
C LEU A 486 -27.85 30.60 2.83
N PRO A 487 -28.49 29.86 1.89
CA PRO A 487 -29.81 29.28 2.10
C PRO A 487 -29.89 28.33 3.30
N ASP A 488 -28.80 27.62 3.60
CA ASP A 488 -28.70 26.64 4.69
C ASP A 488 -28.73 27.26 6.11
N TRP A 489 -28.67 28.60 6.22
CA TRP A 489 -28.53 29.34 7.48
C TRP A 489 -29.77 30.13 7.91
N THR A 490 -30.83 30.12 7.08
CA THR A 490 -32.08 30.84 7.32
C THR A 490 -32.69 30.51 8.69
N ASN A 491 -32.70 29.23 9.07
CA ASN A 491 -33.23 28.76 10.36
C ASN A 491 -32.30 29.01 11.57
N SER A 492 -31.01 29.23 11.32
CA SER A 492 -29.99 29.44 12.37
C SER A 492 -29.76 30.92 12.68
N THR A 493 -30.17 31.82 11.79
CA THR A 493 -29.97 33.27 11.90
C THR A 493 -30.50 33.85 13.22
N SER A 494 -31.76 33.58 13.56
CA SER A 494 -32.37 34.05 14.81
C SER A 494 -31.71 33.45 16.05
N LYS A 495 -31.28 32.18 15.99
CA LYS A 495 -30.62 31.48 17.08
C LYS A 495 -29.24 32.08 17.36
N ILE A 496 -28.45 32.33 16.31
CA ILE A 496 -27.12 32.93 16.42
C ILE A 496 -27.21 34.34 16.96
N SER A 497 -28.16 35.14 16.47
CA SER A 497 -28.41 36.49 17.00
C SER A 497 -28.70 36.46 18.50
N LEU A 498 -29.66 35.63 18.94
CA LEU A 498 -30.01 35.51 20.36
C LEU A 498 -28.83 35.00 21.21
N TRP A 499 -28.07 34.05 20.70
CA TRP A 499 -26.91 33.51 21.40
C TRP A 499 -25.81 34.56 21.57
N LEU A 500 -25.47 35.34 20.53
CA LEU A 500 -24.51 36.44 20.62
C LEU A 500 -24.96 37.48 21.65
N GLN A 501 -26.26 37.81 21.70
CA GLN A 501 -26.81 38.74 22.71
C GLN A 501 -26.60 38.24 24.14
N ASN A 502 -26.74 36.93 24.36
CA ASN A 502 -26.48 36.31 25.67
C ASN A 502 -24.98 36.28 25.97
N LEU A 503 -24.15 35.96 24.98
CA LEU A 503 -22.70 35.88 25.15
C LEU A 503 -22.08 37.25 25.47
N ILE A 504 -22.59 38.34 24.88
CA ILE A 504 -22.18 39.71 25.21
C ILE A 504 -22.42 40.03 26.70
N LYS A 505 -23.43 39.43 27.35
CA LYS A 505 -23.69 39.67 28.78
C LYS A 505 -22.70 38.94 29.69
N TRP A 506 -21.96 37.96 29.17
CA TRP A 506 -20.93 37.25 29.93
C TRP A 506 -19.79 38.20 30.29
N LYS A 507 -19.52 38.36 31.60
CA LYS A 507 -18.60 39.40 32.13
C LYS A 507 -17.13 39.17 31.75
N LEU A 508 -16.76 37.93 31.46
CA LEU A 508 -15.37 37.52 31.22
C LEU A 508 -15.03 37.53 29.72
N LEU A 509 -15.98 37.94 28.87
CA LEU A 509 -15.76 38.12 27.44
C LEU A 509 -14.85 39.34 27.18
N PRO A 510 -13.73 39.18 26.45
CA PRO A 510 -12.87 40.29 26.08
C PRO A 510 -13.62 41.38 25.31
N ASN A 511 -13.26 42.63 25.57
CA ASN A 511 -13.91 43.80 24.94
C ASN A 511 -13.83 43.78 23.41
N ILE A 512 -12.76 43.21 22.84
CA ILE A 512 -12.60 43.10 21.38
C ILE A 512 -13.64 42.16 20.77
N HIS A 513 -13.90 40.99 21.38
CA HIS A 513 -14.96 40.07 20.96
C HIS A 513 -16.34 40.69 21.17
N ALA A 514 -16.57 41.34 22.33
CA ALA A 514 -17.85 41.98 22.63
C ALA A 514 -18.21 43.04 21.58
N LYS A 515 -17.27 43.90 21.19
CA LYS A 515 -17.49 44.91 20.13
C LYS A 515 -17.84 44.26 18.79
N ALA A 516 -17.06 43.27 18.36
CA ALA A 516 -17.32 42.57 17.10
C ALA A 516 -18.70 41.87 17.10
N PHE A 517 -19.10 41.25 18.20
CA PHE A 517 -20.42 40.61 18.29
C PHE A 517 -21.56 41.62 18.24
N ILE A 518 -21.40 42.80 18.83
CA ILE A 518 -22.40 43.86 18.75
C ILE A 518 -22.50 44.41 17.32
N GLU A 519 -21.36 44.68 16.68
CA GLU A 519 -21.31 45.08 15.26
C GLU A 519 -21.97 44.03 14.36
N SER A 520 -21.75 42.74 14.63
CA SER A 520 -22.39 41.64 13.90
C SER A 520 -23.91 41.71 14.02
N ILE A 521 -24.44 41.88 15.24
CA ILE A 521 -25.89 41.96 15.48
C ILE A 521 -26.52 43.18 14.79
N LEU A 522 -25.84 44.33 14.84
CA LEU A 522 -26.29 45.54 14.15
C LEU A 522 -26.32 45.35 12.63
N THR A 523 -25.28 44.71 12.08
CA THR A 523 -25.14 44.50 10.63
C THR A 523 -26.12 43.45 10.09
N MET A 524 -26.52 42.46 10.92
CA MET A 524 -27.59 41.52 10.57
C MET A 524 -28.96 42.20 10.42
N GLY A 525 -29.15 43.42 10.95
CA GLY A 525 -30.40 44.18 10.81
C GLY A 525 -31.60 43.62 11.60
N LEU A 526 -31.39 42.60 12.44
CA LEU A 526 -32.43 41.86 13.17
C LEU A 526 -32.92 42.53 14.46
N LEU A 527 -32.35 43.68 14.83
CA LEU A 527 -32.76 44.42 16.02
C LEU A 527 -33.71 45.57 15.65
N ASP A 528 -34.81 45.65 16.38
CA ASP A 528 -35.68 46.83 16.45
C ASP A 528 -34.92 48.05 17.03
N ILE A 529 -35.36 49.26 16.70
CA ILE A 529 -34.66 50.53 16.98
C ILE A 529 -34.39 50.70 18.49
N ASP A 530 -35.34 50.34 19.34
CA ASP A 530 -35.20 50.43 20.80
C ASP A 530 -34.16 49.46 21.37
N LYS A 531 -34.07 48.25 20.79
CA LYS A 531 -33.03 47.28 21.18
C LYS A 531 -31.66 47.72 20.68
N ARG A 532 -31.56 48.37 19.53
CA ARG A 532 -30.29 48.97 19.05
C ARG A 532 -29.76 50.01 20.04
N MET A 533 -30.63 50.87 20.56
CA MET A 533 -30.26 51.88 21.57
C MET A 533 -29.83 51.25 22.90
N GLN A 534 -30.49 50.19 23.35
CA GLN A 534 -30.05 49.43 24.55
C GLN A 534 -28.67 48.78 24.36
N PHE A 535 -28.38 48.25 23.18
CA PHE A 535 -27.06 47.67 22.87
C PHE A 535 -25.95 48.71 22.80
N ILE A 536 -26.23 49.89 22.22
CA ILE A 536 -25.30 51.03 22.24
C ILE A 536 -24.97 51.42 23.69
N ASN A 537 -25.96 51.43 24.60
CA ASN A 537 -25.72 51.67 26.02
C ASN A 537 -24.89 50.57 26.72
N ILE A 538 -24.96 49.31 26.27
CA ILE A 538 -24.08 48.23 26.75
C ILE A 538 -22.64 48.45 26.25
N ILE A 539 -22.45 48.94 25.02
CA ILE A 539 -21.13 49.32 24.50
C ILE A 539 -20.52 50.44 25.38
N TYR A 540 -21.29 51.50 25.64
CA TYR A 540 -20.84 52.63 26.46
C TYR A 540 -20.53 52.26 27.92
N LYS A 541 -21.14 51.20 28.46
CA LYS A 541 -20.84 50.68 29.81
C LYS A 541 -19.61 49.78 29.86
N ARG A 542 -19.11 49.30 28.71
CA ARG A 542 -17.95 48.39 28.62
C ARG A 542 -16.70 49.05 28.04
N SER A 543 -16.83 50.15 27.31
CA SER A 543 -15.74 51.09 26.97
C SER A 543 -15.30 51.84 28.21
#